data_AF-A0A642BXU1-F1
#
_entry.id   AF-A0A642BXU1-F1
#
_cell.length_a   1.000
_cell.length_b   1.000
_cell.length_c   1.000
_cell.angle_alpha   90.00
_cell.angle_beta   90.00
_cell.angle_gamma   90.00
#
_symmetry.space_group_name_H-M   'P 1'
#
loop_
_entity.id
_entity.type
_entity.pdbx_description
1 polymer ?
#
loop_
_entity_poly.entity_id
_entity_poly.type
_entity_poly.pdbx_seq_one_letter_code
_entity_poly.pdbx_strand_id
1 'polypeptide(L)'
;MKAQEIGVKPKVNVVLEGDNQMLDEVMIVAYGTAKKSAFTGSAATIKSEKITSRQTSNVTNALSGQVAGVQTTSNSGQPGKDAEVRIRGIGSISASNKPLYVVDGVPYDGEISAISTSDIESMTVLKDAASNALYGARGANGVILITTKKGKSGEARVSLDAKWGVNKRGVPNYETINDPAKFYELNYSSIYNADLKGYAAAGDLAGANAYANQALLSGTYLG
;
A
#
# COMPACT_ATOMS: atom_id res chain seq x y z
N MET A 1 -25.51 12.57 -23.29
CA MET A 1 -26.68 13.41 -23.65
C MET A 1 -27.02 13.06 -25.08
N LYS A 2 -28.28 12.77 -25.42
CA LYS A 2 -28.62 12.37 -26.79
C LYS A 2 -28.72 13.58 -27.70
N ALA A 3 -28.16 13.47 -28.91
CA ALA A 3 -28.36 14.47 -29.94
C ALA A 3 -29.84 14.46 -30.38
N GLN A 4 -30.49 15.62 -30.40
CA GLN A 4 -31.87 15.79 -30.84
C GLN A 4 -31.90 16.86 -31.94
N GLU A 5 -32.32 16.49 -33.14
CA GLU A 5 -32.56 17.43 -34.23
C GLU A 5 -33.93 18.08 -34.04
N ILE A 6 -33.97 19.42 -34.11
CA ILE A 6 -35.21 20.19 -33.91
C ILE A 6 -35.40 21.11 -35.11
N GLY A 7 -36.60 21.08 -35.69
CA GLY A 7 -36.96 21.93 -36.82
C GLY A 7 -36.99 23.42 -36.43
N VAL A 8 -36.43 24.28 -37.29
CA VAL A 8 -36.31 25.73 -37.04
C VAL A 8 -37.69 26.39 -36.94
N LYS A 9 -37.98 27.02 -35.79
CA LYS A 9 -39.18 27.83 -35.54
C LYS A 9 -38.83 29.11 -34.76
N PRO A 10 -39.67 30.18 -34.79
CA PRO A 10 -39.38 31.47 -34.14
C PRO A 10 -39.23 31.41 -32.61
N LYS A 11 -39.78 30.37 -31.96
CA LYS A 11 -39.64 30.10 -30.53
C LYS A 11 -39.49 28.60 -30.35
N VAL A 12 -38.31 28.15 -29.90
CA VAL A 12 -37.98 26.73 -29.69
C VAL A 12 -37.75 26.50 -28.21
N ASN A 13 -38.62 25.69 -27.58
CA ASN A 13 -38.36 25.17 -26.24
C ASN A 13 -37.60 23.85 -26.38
N VAL A 14 -36.31 23.86 -26.04
CA VAL A 14 -35.46 22.67 -26.03
C VAL A 14 -35.47 22.08 -24.62
N VAL A 15 -36.16 20.96 -24.44
CA VAL A 15 -36.07 20.15 -23.21
C VAL A 15 -35.08 19.03 -23.50
N LEU A 16 -33.92 19.08 -22.85
CA LEU A 16 -32.87 18.09 -23.05
C LEU A 16 -33.28 16.77 -22.39
N GLU A 17 -33.38 15.70 -23.18
CA GLU A 17 -33.49 14.35 -22.63
C GLU A 17 -32.14 13.90 -22.08
N GLY A 18 -32.11 13.61 -20.77
CA GLY A 18 -30.95 13.08 -20.09
C GLY A 18 -30.61 11.69 -20.64
N ASP A 19 -29.40 11.56 -21.18
CA ASP A 19 -28.85 10.29 -21.64
C ASP A 19 -28.20 9.59 -20.45
N ASN A 20 -29.04 9.00 -19.61
CA ASN A 20 -28.62 8.17 -18.50
C ASN A 20 -28.39 6.74 -19.00
N GLN A 21 -27.42 6.54 -19.90
CA GLN A 21 -26.84 5.21 -20.06
C GLN A 21 -25.97 4.90 -18.84
N MET A 22 -26.57 4.29 -17.82
CA MET A 22 -25.79 3.62 -16.77
C MET A 22 -25.04 2.47 -17.43
N LEU A 23 -23.76 2.69 -17.73
CA LEU A 23 -22.88 1.63 -18.19
C LEU A 23 -22.73 0.61 -17.07
N ASP A 24 -23.29 -0.57 -17.27
CA ASP A 24 -23.10 -1.69 -16.36
C ASP A 24 -21.61 -2.03 -16.30
N GLU A 25 -21.00 -1.83 -15.13
CA GLU A 25 -19.63 -2.26 -14.91
C GLU A 25 -19.56 -3.79 -15.03
N VAL A 26 -18.79 -4.24 -16.00
CA VAL A 26 -18.48 -5.65 -16.19
C VAL A 26 -17.29 -5.99 -15.31
N MET A 27 -17.42 -7.06 -14.53
CA MET A 27 -16.38 -7.61 -13.67
C MET A 27 -15.99 -9.00 -14.16
N ILE A 28 -14.72 -9.32 -14.04
CA ILE A 28 -14.20 -10.63 -14.44
C ILE A 28 -14.32 -11.57 -13.24
N VAL A 29 -14.97 -12.70 -13.49
CA VAL A 29 -15.10 -13.82 -12.57
C VAL A 29 -14.34 -15.00 -13.15
N ALA A 30 -14.17 -16.08 -12.39
CA ALA A 30 -13.17 -17.12 -12.65
C ALA A 30 -13.00 -17.58 -14.11
N TYR A 31 -14.10 -17.72 -14.88
CA TYR A 31 -14.05 -18.13 -16.29
C TYR A 31 -14.93 -17.25 -17.20
N GLY A 32 -15.28 -16.03 -16.79
CA GLY A 32 -16.18 -15.21 -17.59
C GLY A 32 -16.37 -13.80 -17.08
N THR A 33 -17.30 -13.08 -17.70
CA THR A 33 -17.66 -11.72 -17.32
C THR A 33 -19.06 -11.68 -16.73
N ALA A 34 -19.19 -11.13 -15.54
CA ALA A 34 -20.47 -10.90 -14.89
C ALA A 34 -20.72 -9.40 -14.75
N LYS A 35 -21.98 -8.97 -14.90
CA LYS A 35 -22.36 -7.62 -14.50
C LYS A 35 -22.20 -7.50 -12.99
N LYS A 36 -21.61 -6.40 -12.53
CA LYS A 36 -21.46 -6.10 -11.09
C LYS A 36 -22.80 -6.16 -10.35
N SER A 37 -23.88 -5.75 -11.01
CA SER A 37 -25.25 -5.77 -10.49
C SER A 37 -25.86 -7.17 -10.34
N ALA A 38 -25.41 -8.15 -11.11
CA ALA A 38 -25.93 -9.52 -11.11
C ALA A 38 -25.07 -10.49 -10.29
N PHE A 39 -23.95 -10.03 -9.74
CA PHE A 39 -23.05 -10.86 -8.96
C PHE A 39 -23.53 -10.98 -7.51
N THR A 40 -23.86 -12.20 -7.09
CA THR A 40 -24.45 -12.47 -5.77
C THR A 40 -23.41 -12.65 -4.65
N GLY A 41 -22.12 -12.71 -4.98
CA GLY A 41 -21.03 -12.85 -4.00
C GLY A 41 -20.35 -11.52 -3.64
N SER A 42 -19.47 -11.51 -2.63
CA SER A 42 -18.66 -10.33 -2.34
C SER A 42 -17.41 -10.29 -3.21
N ALA A 43 -17.47 -9.47 -4.25
CA ALA A 43 -16.33 -9.10 -5.06
C ALA A 43 -16.20 -7.58 -5.14
N ALA A 44 -14.97 -7.10 -5.30
CA ALA A 44 -14.69 -5.69 -5.51
C ALA A 44 -13.75 -5.52 -6.69
N THR A 45 -14.09 -4.62 -7.61
CA THR A 45 -13.28 -4.35 -8.79
C THR A 45 -12.66 -2.96 -8.70
N ILE A 46 -11.35 -2.90 -8.94
CA ILE A 46 -10.59 -1.67 -9.13
C ILE A 46 -10.21 -1.58 -10.62
N LYS A 47 -10.54 -0.46 -11.26
CA LYS A 47 -10.16 -0.17 -12.65
C LYS A 47 -8.79 0.50 -12.73
N SER A 48 -8.19 0.47 -13.92
CA SER A 48 -6.84 1.00 -14.19
C SER A 48 -6.63 2.43 -13.69
N GLU A 49 -7.63 3.32 -13.76
CA GLU A 49 -7.48 4.72 -13.41
C GLU A 49 -7.14 4.90 -11.92
N LYS A 50 -7.77 4.09 -11.06
CA LYS A 50 -7.50 4.07 -9.63
C LYS A 50 -6.16 3.43 -9.27
N ILE A 51 -5.67 2.53 -10.12
CA ILE A 51 -4.36 1.89 -9.94
C ILE A 51 -3.26 2.87 -10.35
N THR A 52 -3.38 3.51 -11.51
CA THR A 52 -2.38 4.42 -12.08
C THR A 52 -2.29 5.76 -11.35
N SER A 53 -3.40 6.24 -10.75
CA SER A 53 -3.40 7.44 -9.91
C SER A 53 -2.55 7.30 -8.65
N ARG A 54 -2.23 6.08 -8.23
CA ARG A 54 -1.27 5.84 -7.16
C ARG A 54 0.14 5.72 -7.72
N GLN A 55 1.03 6.55 -7.18
CA GLN A 55 2.46 6.48 -7.45
C GLN A 55 3.11 5.39 -6.60
N THR A 56 2.68 4.14 -6.74
CA THR A 56 3.30 3.01 -6.05
C THR A 56 4.13 2.19 -7.01
N SER A 57 5.31 1.76 -6.56
CA SER A 57 6.19 0.85 -7.31
C SER A 57 5.66 -0.59 -7.36
N ASN A 58 4.58 -0.88 -6.63
CA ASN A 58 3.98 -2.21 -6.56
C ASN A 58 2.45 -2.13 -6.65
N VAL A 59 1.88 -3.06 -7.41
CA VAL A 59 0.44 -3.30 -7.59
C VAL A 59 -0.26 -3.67 -6.27
N THR A 60 0.37 -4.49 -5.44
CA THR A 60 -0.20 -4.95 -4.15
C THR A 60 -0.46 -3.79 -3.20
N ASN A 61 0.42 -2.79 -3.18
CA ASN A 61 0.23 -1.55 -2.41
C ASN A 61 -0.88 -0.66 -2.98
N ALA A 62 -1.14 -0.71 -4.29
CA ALA A 62 -2.22 0.06 -4.90
C ALA A 62 -3.61 -0.40 -4.42
N LEU A 63 -3.75 -1.69 -4.05
CA LEU A 63 -4.98 -2.27 -3.49
C LEU A 63 -5.33 -1.75 -2.08
N SER A 64 -4.33 -1.24 -1.35
CA SER A 64 -4.48 -0.82 0.05
C SER A 64 -5.58 0.23 0.23
N GLY A 65 -6.65 -0.09 0.95
CA GLY A 65 -7.75 0.86 1.19
C GLY A 65 -8.63 1.17 -0.03
N GLN A 66 -8.42 0.53 -1.19
CA GLN A 66 -9.38 0.61 -2.31
C GLN A 66 -10.54 -0.38 -2.15
N VAL A 67 -10.29 -1.48 -1.44
CA VAL A 67 -11.27 -2.54 -1.21
C VAL A 67 -11.43 -2.75 0.28
N ALA A 68 -12.67 -2.65 0.76
CA ALA A 68 -13.00 -2.97 2.13
C ALA A 68 -12.65 -4.44 2.45
N GLY A 69 -11.93 -4.64 3.55
CA GLY A 69 -11.48 -5.95 4.02
C GLY A 69 -10.19 -6.45 3.39
N VAL A 70 -9.52 -5.67 2.53
CA VAL A 70 -8.17 -6.00 2.05
C VAL A 70 -7.15 -5.23 2.89
N GLN A 71 -6.26 -5.97 3.54
CA GLN A 71 -5.16 -5.45 4.33
C GLN A 71 -3.86 -5.73 3.59
N THR A 72 -3.00 -4.72 3.48
CA THR A 72 -1.68 -4.82 2.84
C THR A 72 -0.65 -4.41 3.88
N THR A 73 0.26 -5.32 4.26
CA THR A 73 1.37 -5.02 5.17
C THR A 73 2.67 -5.06 4.39
N SER A 74 3.30 -3.89 4.24
CA SER A 74 4.65 -3.79 3.68
C SER A 74 5.67 -3.93 4.82
N ASN A 75 6.42 -5.03 4.84
CA ASN A 75 7.45 -5.26 5.86
C ASN A 75 8.75 -4.49 5.59
N SER A 76 8.86 -3.86 4.42
CA SER A 76 10.01 -3.02 4.04
C SER A 76 9.57 -1.84 3.20
N GLY A 77 10.36 -0.77 3.21
CA GLY A 77 10.24 0.35 2.27
C GLY A 77 10.99 0.13 0.95
N GLN A 78 11.47 -1.09 0.69
CA GLN A 78 12.25 -1.40 -0.50
C GLN A 78 11.34 -1.35 -1.75
N PRO A 79 11.67 -0.52 -2.76
CA PRO A 79 10.96 -0.53 -4.03
C PRO A 79 11.05 -1.92 -4.70
N GLY A 80 9.95 -2.36 -5.32
CA GLY A 80 9.90 -3.65 -6.02
C GLY A 80 9.72 -4.87 -5.12
N LYS A 81 9.60 -4.71 -3.79
CA LYS A 81 9.20 -5.82 -2.90
C LYS A 81 7.68 -5.87 -2.73
N ASP A 82 7.16 -7.11 -2.69
CA ASP A 82 5.74 -7.39 -2.51
C ASP A 82 5.27 -7.09 -1.09
N ALA A 83 4.13 -6.40 -1.00
CA ALA A 83 3.40 -6.28 0.25
C ALA A 83 2.67 -7.59 0.52
N GLU A 84 2.64 -7.99 1.78
CA GLU A 84 1.83 -9.12 2.19
C GLU A 84 0.35 -8.69 2.18
N VAL A 85 -0.45 -9.34 1.34
CA VAL A 85 -1.88 -9.06 1.22
C VAL A 85 -2.67 -10.09 2.01
N ARG A 86 -3.66 -9.63 2.77
CA ARG A 86 -4.63 -10.45 3.50
C ARG A 86 -6.05 -10.00 3.16
N ILE A 87 -6.94 -10.94 2.89
CA ILE A 87 -8.34 -10.67 2.59
C ILE A 87 -9.17 -11.17 3.77
N ARG A 88 -9.90 -10.25 4.42
CA ARG A 88 -10.72 -10.50 5.62
C ARG A 88 -9.96 -11.06 6.82
N GLY A 89 -8.68 -10.67 6.96
CA GLY A 89 -7.87 -10.99 8.14
C GLY A 89 -7.12 -12.30 8.02
N ILE A 90 -6.90 -12.95 9.17
CA ILE A 90 -6.10 -14.18 9.31
C ILE A 90 -7.07 -15.38 9.19
N GLY A 91 -6.95 -16.15 8.11
CA GLY A 91 -7.80 -17.32 7.85
C GLY A 91 -7.29 -18.61 8.49
N SER A 92 -6.02 -18.64 8.89
CA SER A 92 -5.37 -19.80 9.52
C SER A 92 -4.26 -19.38 10.48
N ILE A 93 -4.11 -20.15 11.55
CA ILE A 93 -3.04 -19.97 12.55
C ILE A 93 -1.75 -20.67 12.09
N SER A 94 -1.87 -21.75 11.33
CA SER A 94 -0.73 -22.61 10.94
C SER A 94 -0.49 -22.72 9.43
N ALA A 95 -1.50 -22.43 8.60
CA ALA A 95 -1.37 -22.45 7.15
C ALA A 95 -1.04 -21.07 6.56
N SER A 96 -0.59 -21.05 5.31
CA SER A 96 -0.39 -19.80 4.56
C SER A 96 -1.72 -19.03 4.47
N ASN A 97 -1.67 -17.73 4.76
CA ASN A 97 -2.79 -16.80 4.66
C ASN A 97 -2.75 -15.93 3.39
N LYS A 98 -1.85 -16.26 2.45
CA LYS A 98 -1.72 -15.51 1.19
C LYS A 98 -2.92 -15.80 0.29
N PRO A 99 -3.48 -14.77 -0.37
CA PRO A 99 -4.50 -14.98 -1.39
C PRO A 99 -3.88 -15.60 -2.65
N LEU A 100 -4.73 -16.23 -3.46
CA LEU A 100 -4.33 -16.70 -4.78
C LEU A 100 -4.36 -15.54 -5.77
N TYR A 101 -3.27 -15.33 -6.50
CA TYR A 101 -3.23 -14.38 -7.62
C TYR A 101 -3.50 -15.12 -8.92
N VAL A 102 -4.35 -14.54 -9.75
CA VAL A 102 -4.70 -15.09 -11.07
C VAL A 102 -4.50 -13.98 -12.08
N VAL A 103 -3.58 -14.18 -13.02
CA VAL A 103 -3.27 -13.21 -14.07
C VAL A 103 -3.83 -13.76 -15.38
N ASP A 104 -4.78 -13.04 -15.97
CA ASP A 104 -5.43 -13.41 -17.23
C ASP A 104 -6.01 -14.85 -17.27
N GLY A 105 -6.46 -15.34 -16.11
CA GLY A 105 -7.06 -16.67 -15.94
C GLY A 105 -6.09 -17.76 -15.50
N VAL A 106 -4.79 -17.48 -15.41
CA VAL A 106 -3.77 -18.45 -14.96
C VAL A 106 -3.30 -18.11 -13.54
N PRO A 107 -3.29 -19.08 -12.60
CA PRO A 107 -2.68 -18.89 -11.29
C PRO A 107 -1.22 -18.44 -11.39
N TYR A 108 -0.87 -17.38 -10.66
CA TYR A 108 0.47 -16.81 -10.65
C TYR A 108 1.04 -16.88 -9.23
N ASP A 109 2.09 -17.69 -9.06
CA ASP A 109 2.77 -17.88 -7.77
C ASP A 109 4.05 -17.02 -7.64
N GLY A 110 4.35 -16.18 -8.65
CA GLY A 110 5.53 -15.31 -8.69
C GLY A 110 5.37 -13.97 -7.95
N GLU A 111 6.37 -13.10 -8.08
CA GLU A 111 6.33 -11.74 -7.53
C GLU A 111 5.41 -10.84 -8.36
N ILE A 112 4.33 -10.32 -7.77
CA ILE A 112 3.36 -9.47 -8.48
C ILE A 112 3.97 -8.10 -8.83
N SER A 113 4.99 -7.66 -8.08
CA SER A 113 5.84 -6.51 -8.42
C SER A 113 6.50 -6.59 -9.79
N ALA A 114 6.67 -7.79 -10.36
CA ALA A 114 7.20 -7.94 -11.72
C ALA A 114 6.22 -7.45 -12.80
N ILE A 115 4.93 -7.34 -12.47
CA ILE A 115 3.90 -6.85 -13.38
C ILE A 115 3.82 -5.33 -13.26
N SER A 116 4.00 -4.64 -14.40
CA SER A 116 3.85 -3.19 -14.44
C SER A 116 2.40 -2.78 -14.16
N THR A 117 2.22 -1.76 -13.32
CA THR A 117 0.88 -1.17 -13.06
C THR A 117 0.27 -0.54 -14.31
N SER A 118 1.08 -0.17 -15.31
CA SER A 118 0.61 0.34 -16.60
C SER A 118 -0.15 -0.68 -17.43
N ASP A 119 0.15 -1.95 -17.23
CA ASP A 119 -0.33 -3.03 -18.08
C ASP A 119 -1.61 -3.65 -17.51
N ILE A 120 -2.03 -3.23 -16.32
CA ILE A 120 -3.24 -3.71 -15.67
C ILE A 120 -4.46 -2.92 -16.16
N GLU A 121 -5.45 -3.63 -16.70
CA GLU A 121 -6.75 -3.06 -17.06
C GLU A 121 -7.68 -3.01 -15.85
N SER A 122 -7.76 -4.11 -15.10
CA SER A 122 -8.57 -4.19 -13.90
C SER A 122 -8.05 -5.23 -12.91
N MET A 123 -8.35 -5.01 -11.63
CA MET A 123 -8.15 -5.97 -10.56
C MET A 123 -9.47 -6.28 -9.90
N THR A 124 -9.86 -7.55 -9.85
CA THR A 124 -11.05 -8.01 -9.17
C THR A 124 -10.65 -8.87 -7.97
N VAL A 125 -11.07 -8.45 -6.78
CA VAL A 125 -10.84 -9.16 -5.53
C VAL A 125 -12.10 -9.93 -5.15
N LEU A 126 -12.00 -11.26 -5.12
CA LEU A 126 -13.05 -12.16 -4.64
C LEU A 126 -12.82 -12.45 -3.15
N LYS A 127 -13.78 -12.03 -2.32
CA LYS A 127 -13.65 -12.03 -0.85
C LYS A 127 -14.38 -13.19 -0.16
N ASP A 128 -15.30 -13.85 -0.86
CA ASP A 128 -16.16 -14.90 -0.31
C ASP A 128 -15.89 -16.28 -0.92
N ALA A 129 -16.15 -17.30 -0.10
CA ALA A 129 -16.15 -18.71 -0.50
C ALA A 129 -17.02 -18.98 -1.74
N ALA A 130 -18.22 -18.37 -1.80
CA ALA A 130 -19.11 -18.54 -2.95
C ALA A 130 -18.56 -17.95 -4.25
N SER A 131 -17.71 -16.91 -4.14
CA SER A 131 -17.12 -16.22 -5.29
C SER A 131 -15.86 -16.92 -5.80
N ASN A 132 -15.06 -17.48 -4.89
CA ASN A 132 -13.79 -18.13 -5.20
C ASN A 132 -13.88 -19.66 -5.26
N ALA A 133 -15.07 -20.27 -5.05
CA ALA A 133 -15.28 -21.72 -5.10
C ALA A 133 -14.73 -22.38 -6.38
N LEU A 134 -14.77 -21.66 -7.51
CA LEU A 134 -14.23 -22.09 -8.81
C LEU A 134 -12.71 -22.32 -8.80
N TYR A 135 -11.98 -21.71 -7.85
CA TYR A 135 -10.54 -21.89 -7.64
C TYR A 135 -10.23 -22.91 -6.53
N GLY A 136 -11.26 -23.51 -5.91
CA GLY A 136 -11.12 -24.58 -4.92
C GLY A 136 -10.34 -24.17 -3.67
N ALA A 137 -9.62 -25.13 -3.09
CA ALA A 137 -8.89 -24.94 -1.83
C ALA A 137 -7.82 -23.84 -1.90
N ARG A 138 -7.25 -23.58 -3.08
CA ARG A 138 -6.27 -22.48 -3.28
C ARG A 138 -6.90 -21.11 -3.12
N GLY A 139 -8.21 -20.98 -3.37
CA GLY A 139 -8.96 -19.75 -3.20
C GLY A 139 -9.45 -19.50 -1.78
N ALA A 140 -9.20 -20.38 -0.80
CA ALA A 140 -9.78 -20.30 0.54
C ALA A 140 -9.50 -18.96 1.26
N ASN A 141 -8.33 -18.36 1.02
CA ASN A 141 -7.92 -17.06 1.58
C ASN A 141 -8.33 -15.85 0.71
N GLY A 142 -9.20 -16.06 -0.28
CA GLY A 142 -9.56 -15.07 -1.28
C GLY A 142 -8.71 -15.15 -2.55
N VAL A 143 -9.23 -14.57 -3.63
CA VAL A 143 -8.60 -14.60 -4.96
C VAL A 143 -8.52 -13.18 -5.52
N ILE A 144 -7.36 -12.83 -6.06
CA ILE A 144 -7.14 -11.55 -6.74
C ILE A 144 -6.92 -11.84 -8.22
N LEU A 145 -7.92 -11.49 -9.03
CA LEU A 145 -7.86 -11.59 -10.47
C LEU A 145 -7.27 -10.29 -11.01
N ILE A 146 -6.21 -10.42 -11.79
CA ILE A 146 -5.55 -9.33 -12.50
C ILE A 146 -5.80 -9.56 -13.98
N THR A 147 -6.38 -8.57 -14.64
CA THR A 147 -6.58 -8.58 -16.09
C THR A 147 -5.65 -7.57 -16.72
N THR A 148 -4.86 -8.01 -17.69
CA THR A 148 -3.96 -7.13 -18.42
C THR A 148 -4.66 -6.45 -19.59
N LYS A 149 -4.17 -5.27 -19.97
CA LYS A 149 -4.66 -4.51 -21.11
C LYS A 149 -4.39 -5.31 -22.39
N LYS A 150 -5.45 -5.53 -23.16
CA LYS A 150 -5.38 -6.18 -24.49
C LYS A 150 -5.56 -5.15 -25.59
N GLY A 151 -5.02 -5.44 -26.77
CA GLY A 151 -5.22 -4.63 -27.97
C GLY A 151 -6.71 -4.52 -28.31
N LYS A 152 -7.19 -3.30 -28.56
CA LYS A 152 -8.57 -3.04 -28.99
C LYS A 152 -8.60 -2.85 -30.50
N SER A 153 -9.64 -3.38 -31.15
CA SER A 153 -9.85 -3.15 -32.58
C SER A 153 -10.14 -1.67 -32.84
N GLY A 154 -9.56 -1.12 -33.91
CA GLY A 154 -9.67 0.29 -34.27
C GLY A 154 -8.30 0.96 -34.44
N GLU A 155 -8.26 2.27 -34.17
CA GLU A 155 -7.06 3.08 -34.34
C GLU A 155 -6.00 2.79 -33.28
N ALA A 156 -4.73 2.77 -33.71
CA ALA A 156 -3.59 2.60 -32.81
C ALA A 156 -3.49 3.81 -31.87
N ARG A 157 -3.56 3.56 -30.56
CA ARG A 157 -3.35 4.57 -29.53
C ARG A 157 -2.00 4.34 -28.87
N VAL A 158 -1.13 5.35 -28.95
CA VAL A 158 0.19 5.36 -28.32
C VAL A 158 0.16 6.36 -27.18
N SER A 159 0.45 5.91 -25.96
CA SER A 159 0.55 6.75 -24.76
C SER A 159 1.97 6.69 -24.22
N LEU A 160 2.53 7.85 -23.88
CA LEU A 160 3.83 7.97 -23.22
C LEU A 160 3.65 8.68 -21.89
N ASP A 161 4.06 8.03 -20.81
CA ASP A 161 4.04 8.59 -19.46
C ASP A 161 5.47 8.69 -18.91
N ALA A 162 5.87 9.89 -18.48
CA ALA A 162 7.16 10.12 -17.83
C ALA A 162 6.92 10.69 -16.41
N LYS A 163 7.53 10.08 -15.40
CA LYS A 163 7.42 10.48 -13.99
C LYS A 163 8.82 10.58 -13.38
N TRP A 164 9.10 11.68 -12.68
CA TRP A 164 10.34 11.87 -11.92
C TRP A 164 9.99 12.20 -10.47
N GLY A 165 10.68 11.57 -9.51
CA GLY A 165 10.48 11.82 -8.10
C GLY A 165 11.68 11.39 -7.27
N VAL A 166 11.82 11.98 -6.08
CA VAL A 166 12.83 11.58 -5.09
C VAL A 166 12.11 11.17 -3.81
N ASN A 167 12.49 10.02 -3.25
CA ASN A 167 11.97 9.57 -1.97
C ASN A 167 12.91 10.01 -0.85
N LYS A 168 12.38 10.73 0.13
CA LYS A 168 13.09 11.07 1.38
C LYS A 168 12.33 10.48 2.55
N ARG A 169 13.05 10.09 3.60
CA ARG A 169 12.43 9.61 4.83
C ARG A 169 11.59 10.74 5.45
N GLY A 170 10.32 10.48 5.69
CA GLY A 170 9.39 11.46 6.27
C GLY A 170 9.53 11.64 7.79
N VAL A 171 10.10 10.64 8.47
CA VAL A 171 10.37 10.71 9.91
C VAL A 171 11.82 11.17 10.10
N PRO A 172 12.09 12.25 10.86
CA PRO A 172 13.44 12.63 11.19
C PRO A 172 14.15 11.47 11.89
N ASN A 173 15.45 11.34 11.65
CA ASN A 173 16.24 10.39 12.42
C ASN A 173 16.15 10.78 13.90
N TYR A 174 16.21 9.78 14.78
CA TYR A 174 16.38 10.06 16.19
C TYR A 174 17.61 10.94 16.38
N GLU A 175 17.53 11.90 17.31
CA GLU A 175 18.65 12.75 17.63
C GLU A 175 19.80 11.88 18.15
N THR A 176 20.82 11.71 17.31
CA THR A 176 22.06 11.06 17.68
C THR A 176 23.04 12.11 18.16
N ILE A 177 23.83 11.76 19.17
CA ILE A 177 24.97 12.56 19.57
C ILE A 177 26.04 12.39 18.48
N ASN A 178 26.09 13.34 17.54
CA ASN A 178 27.03 13.31 16.41
C ASN A 178 28.32 14.09 16.70
N ASP A 179 28.36 14.83 17.81
CA ASP A 179 29.53 15.58 18.25
C ASP A 179 30.20 14.87 19.43
N PRO A 180 31.48 14.45 19.29
CA PRO A 180 32.25 13.88 20.39
C PRO A 180 32.26 14.76 21.64
N ALA A 181 32.32 16.08 21.51
CA ALA A 181 32.29 16.99 22.65
C ALA A 181 30.96 16.88 23.41
N LYS A 182 29.85 16.82 22.67
CA LYS A 182 28.51 16.65 23.27
C LYS A 182 28.35 15.27 23.91
N PHE A 183 29.01 14.25 23.38
CA PHE A 183 29.05 12.92 24.00
C PHE A 183 29.75 12.96 25.34
N TYR A 184 30.94 13.59 25.42
CA TYR A 184 31.66 13.74 26.69
C TYR A 184 30.88 14.59 27.70
N GLU A 185 30.24 15.68 27.27
CA GLU A 185 29.42 16.52 28.15
C GLU A 185 28.22 15.76 28.71
N LEU A 186 27.50 15.02 27.87
CA LEU A 186 26.35 14.22 28.30
C LEU A 186 26.77 13.06 29.18
N ASN A 187 27.89 12.39 28.86
CA ASN A 187 28.46 11.34 29.69
C ASN A 187 28.88 11.87 31.07
N TYR A 188 29.58 13.00 31.12
CA TYR A 188 29.93 13.69 32.36
C TYR A 188 28.69 14.04 33.18
N SER A 189 27.68 14.64 32.55
CA SER A 189 26.43 15.01 33.21
C SER A 189 25.67 13.78 33.74
N SER A 190 25.74 12.65 33.04
CA SER A 190 25.14 11.38 33.46
C SER A 190 25.83 10.84 34.72
N ILE A 191 27.16 10.82 34.74
CA ILE A 191 27.94 10.36 35.90
C ILE A 191 27.73 11.31 37.10
N TYR A 192 27.81 12.62 36.86
CA TYR A 192 27.56 13.65 37.86
C TYR A 192 26.16 13.52 38.48
N ASN A 193 25.12 13.39 37.64
CA ASN A 193 23.74 13.25 38.11
C ASN A 193 23.48 11.89 38.79
N ALA A 194 24.14 10.82 38.34
CA ALA A 194 24.04 9.50 38.96
C ALA A 194 24.64 9.50 40.37
N ASP A 195 25.77 10.19 40.57
CA ASP A 195 26.41 10.31 41.88
C ASP A 195 25.65 11.28 42.81
N LEU A 196 25.19 12.42 42.26
CA LEU A 196 24.38 13.40 42.98
C LEU A 196 23.05 12.81 43.51
N LYS A 197 22.41 11.92 42.73
CA LYS A 197 21.18 11.20 43.13
C LYS A 197 21.44 9.86 43.80
N GLY A 198 22.69 9.38 43.76
CA GLY A 198 23.13 8.12 44.33
C GLY A 198 23.58 8.26 45.79
N TYR A 199 23.79 7.12 46.43
CA TYR A 199 24.14 7.02 47.86
C TYR A 199 25.53 7.58 48.22
N ALA A 200 26.39 7.95 47.25
CA ALA A 200 27.79 8.31 47.48
C ALA A 200 28.03 9.82 47.64
N ALA A 201 27.39 10.70 46.84
CA ALA A 201 27.51 12.16 47.05
C ALA A 201 26.47 12.73 48.02
N ALA A 202 25.34 12.05 48.26
CA ALA A 202 24.30 12.45 49.21
C ALA A 202 23.88 13.95 49.11
N GLY A 203 23.88 14.51 47.91
CA GLY A 203 23.55 15.93 47.66
C GLY A 203 24.71 16.93 47.75
N ASP A 204 25.96 16.48 47.92
CA ASP A 204 27.15 17.33 47.82
C ASP A 204 27.56 17.54 46.35
N LEU A 205 27.48 18.80 45.90
CA LEU A 205 27.86 19.21 44.56
C LEU A 205 29.38 19.08 44.32
N ALA A 206 30.21 19.22 45.37
CA ALA A 206 31.67 19.14 45.23
C ALA A 206 32.14 17.69 45.04
N GLY A 207 31.62 16.77 45.86
CA GLY A 207 31.86 15.33 45.73
C GLY A 207 31.43 14.77 44.37
N ALA A 208 30.23 15.15 43.90
CA ALA A 208 29.73 14.70 42.60
C ALA A 208 30.59 15.17 41.41
N ASN A 209 31.16 16.39 41.47
CA ASN A 209 32.08 16.88 40.44
C ASN A 209 33.44 16.15 40.49
N ALA A 210 33.97 15.87 41.68
CA ALA A 210 35.23 15.13 41.83
C ALA A 210 35.11 13.69 41.30
N TYR A 211 34.00 13.03 41.62
CA TYR A 211 33.69 11.69 41.13
C TYR A 211 33.51 11.65 39.61
N ALA A 212 32.73 12.58 39.04
CA ALA A 212 32.52 12.66 37.59
C ALA A 212 33.84 12.90 36.82
N ASN A 213 34.72 13.76 37.33
CA ASN A 213 36.04 13.99 36.74
C ASN A 213 36.93 12.73 36.80
N GLN A 214 36.95 12.04 37.94
CA GLN A 214 37.76 10.83 38.10
C GLN A 214 37.24 9.67 37.24
N ALA A 215 35.92 9.46 37.21
CA ALA A 215 35.28 8.38 36.47
C ALA A 215 35.48 8.54 34.96
N LEU A 216 35.32 9.76 34.42
CA LEU A 216 35.47 10.06 33.00
C LEU A 216 36.93 9.90 32.50
N LEU A 217 37.91 10.14 33.39
CA LEU A 217 39.34 10.00 33.09
C LEU A 217 39.89 8.60 33.44
N SER A 218 39.10 7.75 34.11
CA SER A 218 39.50 6.37 34.42
C SER A 218 39.25 5.44 33.24
N GLY A 219 40.19 4.55 32.92
CA GLY A 219 40.11 3.60 31.80
C GLY A 219 38.95 2.58 31.89
N THR A 220 38.13 2.64 32.94
CA THR A 220 36.95 1.81 33.17
C THR A 220 35.73 2.21 32.33
N TYR A 221 35.67 3.44 31.82
CA TYR A 221 34.53 4.00 31.07
C TYR A 221 34.84 4.39 29.61
N LEU A 222 36.08 4.13 29.15
CA LEU A 222 36.56 4.43 27.80
C LEU A 222 36.59 3.18 26.87
N GLY A 223 35.81 2.15 27.20
CA GLY A 223 35.68 0.91 26.42
C GLY A 223 34.27 0.73 25.87
#